data_AF-A0A1C5R3M3-F1
#
_entry.id   AF-A0A1C5R3M3-F1
#
_cell.length_a   1.000
_cell.length_b   1.000
_cell.length_c   1.000
_cell.angle_alpha   90.00
_cell.angle_beta   90.00
_cell.angle_gamma   90.00
#
_symmetry.space_group_name_H-M   'P 1'
#
loop_
_entity.id
_entity.type
_entity.pdbx_description
1 polymer ?
#
loop_
_entity_poly.entity_id
_entity_poly.type
_entity_poly.pdbx_seq_one_letter_code
_entity_poly.pdbx_strand_id
1 'polypeptide(L)'
;MKNLRARQWMKGLMLVCLLLAGCAFFSHSATEVQAATAGFKTVGGKTYYIKSDGSKQKGWLTLGKYKYYFNKTTGVQVKGWLNVNGQKTYYFTSQKGVMVTGWLTDSRKRKRYFDPKTGKLTRGWMKNSKGEKYYFTSGEGIMATGWLKNSKGQKRYFHSTSGVMATGWLKNTSKNISYYFDPETGYMTTGWRRISGKKYYFSTSNGSMATGLKTIDGKKYYFKTDGSMAVSTTVTVSGVTYTISSTGVATVKTSHSNQNLSNGNVKVYDTQNSRYYTMVKEYKTHPGIANGKTTDEALLAALCESEAGDQGKIGMEAVALCVLNRTIKKDKEFPSTVRGVIYESMVNGTYPQYSVVRDGALLKRLKGNFENRTLAYQAAKKAMTIFNNYVKNGKSRTLTGFKQKDFNYMYFMMNSSFKKQPLTFSKVKYEVYKDHTFFVDWV
;
A
#
# COMPACT_ATOMS: atom_id res chain seq x y z
N MET A 1 71.21 -62.93 88.36
CA MET A 1 70.21 -63.55 87.47
C MET A 1 69.20 -62.51 87.05
N LYS A 2 69.59 -61.65 86.11
CA LYS A 2 68.80 -60.49 85.70
C LYS A 2 69.35 -60.00 84.37
N ASN A 3 68.40 -59.76 83.48
CA ASN A 3 68.35 -58.59 82.64
C ASN A 3 69.36 -58.40 81.50
N LEU A 4 68.73 -58.20 80.35
CA LEU A 4 68.88 -57.04 79.49
C LEU A 4 70.13 -56.99 78.62
N ARG A 5 69.78 -57.08 77.34
CA ARG A 5 70.06 -56.10 76.29
C ARG A 5 71.37 -56.24 75.55
N ALA A 6 71.14 -56.04 74.25
CA ALA A 6 71.99 -55.40 73.27
C ALA A 6 73.09 -56.28 72.69
N ARG A 7 72.88 -56.66 71.43
CA ARG A 7 73.86 -56.62 70.34
C ARG A 7 73.10 -56.86 69.02
N GLN A 8 73.14 -55.87 68.10
CA GLN A 8 73.98 -55.84 66.88
C GLN A 8 73.31 -56.68 65.75
N TRP A 9 73.15 -56.28 64.47
CA TRP A 9 73.89 -55.36 63.61
C TRP A 9 73.12 -54.95 62.33
N MET A 10 73.71 -53.96 61.67
CA MET A 10 73.48 -53.23 60.42
C MET A 10 73.05 -53.93 59.09
N LYS A 11 72.24 -53.16 58.34
CA LYS A 11 72.30 -52.73 56.91
C LYS A 11 71.94 -53.69 55.75
N GLY A 12 70.98 -53.23 54.93
CA GLY A 12 70.76 -53.55 53.50
C GLY A 12 69.64 -52.67 52.89
N LEU A 13 69.79 -52.19 51.66
CA LEU A 13 69.16 -51.00 51.04
C LEU A 13 67.73 -51.15 50.46
N MET A 14 67.04 -49.99 50.39
CA MET A 14 66.14 -49.47 49.32
C MET A 14 64.63 -49.82 49.19
N LEU A 15 63.85 -48.72 49.21
CA LEU A 15 62.61 -48.36 48.47
C LEU A 15 61.21 -48.87 48.89
N VAL A 16 60.52 -47.98 49.64
CA VAL A 16 59.12 -47.48 49.50
C VAL A 16 57.91 -48.46 49.50
N CYS A 17 57.00 -48.15 50.44
CA CYS A 17 55.53 -48.32 50.49
C CYS A 17 54.88 -49.55 51.18
N LEU A 18 53.92 -49.18 52.06
CA LEU A 18 52.68 -49.88 52.49
C LEU A 18 52.74 -50.86 53.69
N LEU A 19 51.97 -50.49 54.72
CA LEU A 19 51.47 -51.27 55.87
C LEU A 19 49.97 -50.91 56.00
N LEU A 20 49.03 -51.70 56.51
CA LEU A 20 48.93 -53.07 57.00
C LEU A 20 47.42 -53.36 57.19
N ALA A 21 47.01 -54.62 57.02
CA ALA A 21 45.74 -55.20 57.51
C ALA A 21 45.84 -55.52 59.03
N GLY A 22 44.80 -55.78 59.82
CA GLY A 22 43.38 -55.98 59.58
C GLY A 22 42.73 -56.55 60.86
N CYS A 23 41.45 -56.20 61.08
CA CYS A 23 40.39 -56.96 61.76
C CYS A 23 39.28 -55.97 62.15
N ALA A 24 38.09 -56.09 61.53
CA ALA A 24 36.76 -55.91 62.14
C ALA A 24 35.71 -55.42 61.11
N PHE A 25 34.46 -55.84 61.37
CA PHE A 25 33.19 -55.38 60.79
C PHE A 25 33.02 -55.57 59.28
N PHE A 26 32.05 -56.41 58.89
CA PHE A 26 31.32 -56.19 57.64
C PHE A 26 30.47 -54.92 57.81
N SER A 27 31.13 -53.77 57.83
CA SER A 27 30.51 -52.49 57.60
C SER A 27 29.91 -52.54 56.20
N HIS A 28 28.62 -52.23 56.11
CA HIS A 28 28.06 -51.72 54.88
C HIS A 28 29.00 -50.63 54.39
N SER A 29 29.76 -50.88 53.33
CA SER A 29 30.23 -49.77 52.51
C SER A 29 28.96 -49.20 51.87
N ALA A 30 28.35 -48.27 52.59
CA ALA A 30 27.67 -47.18 51.93
C ALA A 30 28.69 -46.68 50.92
N THR A 31 28.50 -47.07 49.66
CA THR A 31 29.08 -46.32 48.56
C THR A 31 28.55 -44.93 48.82
N GLU A 32 29.43 -44.03 49.24
CA GLU A 32 29.16 -42.60 49.16
C GLU A 32 28.93 -42.34 47.67
N VAL A 33 27.68 -42.52 47.24
CA VAL A 33 27.19 -42.01 45.97
C VAL A 33 27.28 -40.52 46.20
N GLN A 34 28.41 -39.95 45.78
CA GLN A 34 28.58 -38.52 45.70
C GLN A 34 27.32 -37.97 45.05
N ALA A 35 26.49 -37.29 45.86
CA ALA A 35 25.15 -36.93 45.46
C ALA A 35 25.26 -36.17 44.15
N ALA A 36 24.82 -36.79 43.05
CA ALA A 36 24.98 -36.20 41.74
C ALA A 36 24.16 -34.90 41.75
N THR A 37 24.84 -33.76 41.73
CA THR A 37 24.18 -32.46 41.77
C THR A 37 23.19 -32.39 40.61
N ALA A 38 21.90 -32.25 40.92
CA ALA A 38 20.85 -32.27 39.92
C ALA A 38 21.10 -31.17 38.87
N GLY A 39 20.98 -31.49 37.59
CA GLY A 39 21.33 -30.52 36.56
C GLY A 39 21.35 -31.04 35.13
N PHE A 40 21.56 -30.11 34.20
CA PHE A 40 21.71 -30.43 32.79
C PHE A 40 23.08 -31.07 32.52
N LYS A 41 23.09 -32.19 31.80
CA LYS A 41 24.31 -32.87 31.36
C LYS A 41 24.21 -33.21 29.87
N THR A 42 25.26 -32.89 29.11
CA THR A 42 25.34 -33.23 27.69
C THR A 42 26.36 -34.35 27.49
N VAL A 43 25.93 -35.45 26.87
CA VAL A 43 26.77 -36.63 26.59
C VAL A 43 26.52 -37.05 25.15
N GLY A 44 27.58 -37.12 24.33
CA GLY A 44 27.48 -37.48 22.92
C GLY A 44 26.50 -36.59 22.13
N GLY A 45 26.52 -35.28 22.38
CA GLY A 45 25.63 -34.30 21.74
C GLY A 45 24.16 -34.32 22.19
N LYS A 46 23.77 -35.25 23.07
CA LYS A 46 22.41 -35.34 23.64
C LYS A 46 22.38 -34.71 25.02
N THR A 47 21.45 -33.80 25.25
CA THR A 47 21.26 -33.14 26.55
C THR A 47 20.23 -33.90 27.38
N TYR A 48 20.52 -34.07 28.67
CA TYR A 48 19.67 -34.72 29.68
C TYR A 48 19.56 -33.80 30.90
N TYR A 49 18.55 -34.02 31.74
CA TYR A 49 18.54 -33.50 33.10
C TYR A 49 18.69 -34.67 34.06
N ILE A 50 19.75 -34.68 34.85
CA ILE A 50 20.05 -35.68 35.87
C ILE A 50 19.40 -35.20 37.16
N LYS A 51 18.50 -36.00 37.74
CA LYS A 51 17.86 -35.73 39.04
C LYS A 51 18.85 -35.99 40.18
N SER A 52 18.50 -35.58 41.39
CA SER A 52 19.31 -35.80 42.60
C SER A 52 19.56 -37.28 42.90
N ASP A 53 18.65 -38.16 42.48
CA ASP A 53 18.78 -39.63 42.56
C ASP A 53 19.69 -40.24 41.47
N GLY A 54 20.35 -39.40 40.66
CA GLY A 54 21.22 -39.82 39.54
C GLY A 54 20.47 -40.28 38.29
N SER A 55 19.15 -40.43 38.32
CA SER A 55 18.36 -40.88 37.16
C SER A 55 17.99 -39.74 36.21
N LYS A 56 17.70 -40.06 34.95
CA LYS A 56 17.35 -39.09 33.91
C LYS A 56 15.88 -38.63 34.04
N GLN A 57 15.65 -37.33 33.97
CA GLN A 57 14.31 -36.76 33.82
C GLN A 57 13.64 -37.28 32.54
N LYS A 58 12.35 -37.61 32.65
CA LYS A 58 11.49 -38.03 31.53
C LYS A 58 10.22 -37.20 31.54
N GLY A 59 9.72 -36.82 30.36
CA GLY A 59 8.55 -35.97 30.23
C GLY A 59 8.81 -34.51 30.62
N TRP A 60 7.81 -33.86 31.21
CA TRP A 60 7.87 -32.44 31.54
C TRP A 60 8.82 -32.15 32.70
N LEU A 61 9.51 -31.02 32.63
CA LEU A 61 10.29 -30.45 33.72
C LEU A 61 10.06 -28.94 33.77
N THR A 62 9.83 -28.41 34.96
CA THR A 62 9.72 -26.96 35.19
C THR A 62 10.85 -26.54 36.11
N LEU A 63 11.66 -25.57 35.68
CA LEU A 63 12.73 -24.96 36.47
C LEU A 63 12.53 -23.45 36.47
N GLY A 64 12.10 -22.91 37.62
CA GLY A 64 11.63 -21.53 37.71
C GLY A 64 10.52 -21.26 36.69
N LYS A 65 10.70 -20.24 35.85
CA LYS A 65 9.74 -19.88 34.78
C LYS A 65 9.86 -20.71 33.49
N TYR A 66 10.86 -21.57 33.38
CA TYR A 66 11.14 -22.30 32.14
C TYR A 66 10.59 -23.72 32.19
N LYS A 67 9.95 -24.13 31.09
CA LYS A 67 9.47 -25.49 30.88
C LYS A 67 10.30 -26.19 29.82
N TYR A 68 10.60 -27.45 30.06
CA TYR A 68 11.36 -28.34 29.19
C TYR A 68 10.59 -29.66 29.02
N TYR A 69 10.91 -30.39 27.96
CA TYR A 69 10.38 -31.73 27.77
C TYR A 69 11.49 -32.69 27.40
N PHE A 70 11.48 -33.87 28.01
CA PHE A 70 12.43 -34.94 27.79
C PHE A 70 11.69 -36.15 27.23
N ASN A 71 12.29 -36.81 26.24
CA ASN A 71 11.72 -38.02 25.64
C ASN A 71 11.40 -39.05 26.73
N LYS A 72 10.16 -39.56 26.73
CA LYS A 72 9.65 -40.45 27.80
C LYS A 72 10.40 -41.79 27.86
N THR A 73 11.00 -42.23 26.76
CA THR A 73 11.76 -43.48 26.70
C THR A 73 13.23 -43.24 27.06
N THR A 74 13.89 -42.30 26.37
CA THR A 74 15.35 -42.15 26.42
C THR A 74 15.84 -41.08 27.41
N GLY A 75 14.97 -40.17 27.85
CA GLY A 75 15.32 -39.00 28.66
C GLY A 75 16.07 -37.90 27.91
N VAL A 76 16.20 -37.99 26.58
CA VAL A 76 16.85 -36.94 25.77
C VAL A 76 15.96 -35.70 25.72
N GLN A 77 16.54 -34.52 25.95
CA GLN A 77 15.85 -33.23 25.87
C GLN A 77 15.32 -32.98 24.45
N VAL A 78 14.05 -32.58 24.35
CA VAL A 78 13.44 -32.17 23.09
C VAL A 78 13.85 -30.75 22.75
N LYS A 79 14.31 -30.57 21.52
CA LYS A 79 14.60 -29.29 20.86
C LYS A 79 13.83 -29.26 19.55
N GLY A 80 13.19 -28.14 19.22
CA GLY A 80 12.28 -28.03 18.09
C GLY A 80 10.88 -28.56 18.38
N TRP A 81 10.24 -29.20 17.41
CA TRP A 81 8.84 -29.63 17.51
C TRP A 81 8.66 -30.84 18.42
N LEU A 82 7.66 -30.76 19.29
CA LEU A 82 7.07 -31.90 19.96
C LEU A 82 5.70 -32.18 19.35
N ASN A 83 5.55 -33.39 18.82
CA ASN A 83 4.29 -33.90 18.32
C ASN A 83 3.56 -34.65 19.43
N VAL A 84 2.27 -34.35 19.60
CA VAL A 84 1.36 -35.08 20.48
C VAL A 84 0.25 -35.63 19.59
N ASN A 85 0.02 -36.95 19.65
CA ASN A 85 -0.93 -37.66 18.79
C ASN A 85 -0.74 -37.35 17.29
N GLY A 86 0.52 -37.36 16.83
CA GLY A 86 0.86 -37.09 15.43
C GLY A 86 0.83 -35.62 15.01
N GLN A 87 0.44 -34.68 15.88
CA GLN A 87 0.33 -33.26 15.54
C GLN A 87 1.35 -32.38 16.25
N LYS A 88 1.93 -31.43 15.51
CA LYS A 88 2.75 -30.35 16.06
C LYS A 88 1.97 -29.61 17.14
N THR A 89 2.44 -29.72 18.38
CA THR A 89 1.71 -29.19 19.55
C THR A 89 2.56 -28.19 20.33
N TYR A 90 3.83 -28.48 20.57
CA TYR A 90 4.76 -27.58 21.27
C TYR A 90 6.02 -27.35 20.45
N TYR A 91 6.70 -26.24 20.73
CA TYR A 91 8.01 -25.95 20.15
C TYR A 91 8.98 -25.59 21.25
N PHE A 92 10.20 -26.10 21.17
CA PHE A 92 11.28 -25.87 22.13
C PHE A 92 12.44 -25.18 21.41
N THR A 93 13.04 -24.17 22.04
CA THR A 93 14.14 -23.41 21.42
C THR A 93 15.32 -24.34 21.07
N SER A 94 15.91 -24.14 19.90
CA SER A 94 17.00 -25.00 19.41
C SER A 94 18.24 -24.96 20.29
N GLN A 95 18.54 -23.80 20.90
CA GLN A 95 19.72 -23.65 21.76
C GLN A 95 19.50 -24.28 23.14
N LYS A 96 18.48 -23.81 23.87
CA LYS A 96 18.29 -24.12 25.31
C LYS A 96 17.20 -25.16 25.58
N GLY A 97 16.41 -25.56 24.59
CA GLY A 97 15.30 -26.51 24.77
C GLY A 97 14.17 -25.95 25.63
N VAL A 98 14.04 -24.63 25.72
CA VAL A 98 12.98 -23.96 26.49
C VAL A 98 11.69 -23.94 25.66
N MET A 99 10.57 -24.30 26.26
CA MET A 99 9.26 -24.26 25.60
C MET A 99 8.91 -22.83 25.17
N VAL A 100 8.57 -22.66 23.90
CA VAL A 100 8.13 -21.38 23.34
C VAL A 100 6.68 -21.10 23.72
N THR A 101 6.44 -19.85 24.11
CA THR A 101 5.12 -19.25 24.30
C THR A 101 5.05 -17.94 23.50
N GLY A 102 3.85 -17.50 23.14
CA GLY A 102 3.66 -16.29 22.34
C GLY A 102 4.09 -16.45 20.88
N TRP A 103 4.60 -15.37 20.29
CA TRP A 103 4.94 -15.31 18.88
C TRP A 103 6.26 -16.01 18.56
N LEU A 104 6.26 -16.82 17.51
CA LEU A 104 7.46 -17.41 16.91
C LEU A 104 7.52 -17.04 15.43
N THR A 105 8.66 -16.52 14.98
CA THR A 105 8.95 -16.35 13.55
C THR A 105 10.02 -17.36 13.16
N ASP A 106 9.73 -18.21 12.17
CA ASP A 106 10.71 -19.17 11.67
C ASP A 106 11.64 -18.57 10.61
N SER A 107 12.65 -19.33 10.18
CA SER A 107 13.64 -18.91 9.17
C SER A 107 13.02 -18.53 7.81
N ARG A 108 11.81 -19.02 7.52
CA ARG A 108 11.05 -18.67 6.31
C ARG A 108 10.13 -17.47 6.54
N LYS A 109 10.35 -16.71 7.62
CA LYS A 109 9.54 -15.56 8.05
C LYS A 109 8.07 -15.90 8.33
N ARG A 110 7.74 -17.18 8.53
CA ARG A 110 6.37 -17.60 8.86
C ARG A 110 6.15 -17.40 10.35
N LYS A 111 5.05 -16.73 10.70
CA LYS A 111 4.68 -16.45 12.08
C LYS A 111 3.73 -17.52 12.61
N ARG A 112 3.95 -17.96 13.84
CA ARG A 112 3.07 -18.85 14.62
C ARG A 112 2.84 -18.25 16.00
N TYR A 113 1.78 -18.68 16.65
CA TYR A 113 1.47 -18.26 18.01
C TYR A 113 1.29 -19.47 18.91
N PHE A 114 1.90 -19.44 20.09
CA PHE A 114 1.79 -20.46 21.11
C PHE A 114 1.06 -19.86 22.30
N ASP A 115 0.03 -20.53 22.79
CA ASP A 115 -0.77 -20.06 23.91
C ASP A 115 0.12 -19.76 25.12
N PRO A 116 0.11 -18.55 25.71
CA PRO A 116 1.02 -18.19 26.79
C PRO A 116 0.87 -19.02 28.07
N LYS A 117 -0.31 -19.58 28.33
CA LYS A 117 -0.58 -20.35 29.55
C LYS A 117 -0.13 -21.81 29.40
N THR A 118 -0.43 -22.40 28.25
CA THR A 118 -0.27 -23.84 28.00
C THR A 118 0.94 -24.16 27.14
N GLY A 119 1.43 -23.22 26.33
CA GLY A 119 2.48 -23.44 25.33
C GLY A 119 2.02 -24.15 24.07
N LYS A 120 0.72 -24.43 23.92
CA LYS A 120 0.18 -25.15 22.76
C LYS A 120 0.14 -24.26 21.52
N LEU A 121 0.51 -24.80 20.37
CA LEU A 121 0.41 -24.13 19.07
C LEU A 121 -1.05 -23.76 18.77
N THR A 122 -1.28 -22.48 18.50
CA THR A 122 -2.59 -21.93 18.15
C THR A 122 -2.94 -22.22 16.70
N ARG A 123 -4.18 -22.63 16.47
CA ARG A 123 -4.80 -22.88 15.17
C ARG A 123 -6.16 -22.19 15.14
N GLY A 124 -6.60 -21.78 13.96
CA GLY A 124 -7.86 -21.07 13.80
C GLY A 124 -7.80 -19.64 14.32
N TRP A 125 -8.92 -19.15 14.85
CA TRP A 125 -9.07 -17.76 15.27
C TRP A 125 -8.35 -17.49 16.59
N MET A 126 -7.70 -16.32 16.66
CA MET A 126 -7.12 -15.78 17.89
C MET A 126 -7.44 -14.30 17.96
N LYS A 127 -7.77 -13.81 19.16
CA LYS A 127 -7.98 -12.39 19.45
C LYS A 127 -6.99 -11.99 20.53
N ASN A 128 -6.21 -10.93 20.29
CA ASN A 128 -5.29 -10.43 21.29
C ASN A 128 -5.97 -9.45 22.27
N SER A 129 -5.23 -8.95 23.25
CA SER A 129 -5.73 -8.01 24.27
C SER A 129 -6.19 -6.67 23.71
N LYS A 130 -5.69 -6.25 22.53
CA LYS A 130 -6.12 -5.03 21.82
C LYS A 130 -7.38 -5.25 20.97
N GLY A 131 -7.90 -6.48 20.95
CA GLY A 131 -9.05 -6.87 20.16
C GLY A 131 -8.74 -7.18 18.69
N GLU A 132 -7.48 -7.18 18.29
CA GLU A 132 -7.05 -7.54 16.94
C GLU A 132 -7.26 -9.04 16.71
N LYS A 133 -7.86 -9.38 15.57
CA LYS A 133 -8.18 -10.76 15.20
C LYS A 133 -7.16 -11.28 14.20
N TYR A 134 -6.67 -12.49 14.44
CA TYR A 134 -5.75 -13.25 13.60
C TYR A 134 -6.36 -14.60 13.24
N TYR A 135 -5.89 -15.20 12.15
CA TYR A 135 -6.24 -16.56 11.80
C TYR A 135 -4.97 -17.38 11.57
N PHE A 136 -4.90 -18.58 12.12
CA PHE A 136 -3.78 -19.51 11.97
C PHE A 136 -4.25 -20.75 11.22
N THR A 137 -3.48 -21.20 10.23
CA THR A 137 -3.85 -22.36 9.40
C THR A 137 -4.02 -23.62 10.25
N SER A 138 -5.02 -24.44 9.92
CA SER A 138 -5.36 -25.65 10.68
C SER A 138 -4.23 -26.70 10.68
N GLY A 139 -3.45 -26.81 9.60
CA GLY A 139 -2.31 -27.75 9.56
C GLY A 139 -1.13 -27.27 10.40
N GLU A 140 -0.42 -26.27 9.87
CA GLU A 140 0.89 -25.83 10.38
C GLU A 140 0.84 -24.71 11.42
N GLY A 141 -0.35 -24.20 11.75
CA GLY A 141 -0.51 -23.06 12.69
C GLY A 141 0.16 -21.79 12.18
N ILE A 142 0.26 -21.61 10.86
CA ILE A 142 0.89 -20.44 10.25
C ILE A 142 -0.13 -19.31 10.21
N MET A 143 0.26 -18.12 10.66
CA MET A 143 -0.58 -16.92 10.61
C MET A 143 -0.93 -16.57 9.16
N ALA A 144 -2.22 -16.40 8.88
CA ALA A 144 -2.73 -16.00 7.59
C ALA A 144 -2.37 -14.54 7.29
N THR A 145 -2.01 -14.29 6.03
CA THR A 145 -1.80 -12.97 5.45
C THR A 145 -2.46 -12.92 4.07
N GLY A 146 -2.82 -11.73 3.61
CA GLY A 146 -3.51 -11.56 2.33
C GLY A 146 -4.96 -12.03 2.34
N TRP A 147 -5.46 -12.43 1.18
CA TRP A 147 -6.84 -12.85 0.99
C TRP A 147 -7.07 -14.28 1.48
N LEU A 148 -8.12 -14.48 2.26
CA LEU A 148 -8.59 -15.80 2.69
C LEU A 148 -10.05 -15.97 2.27
N LYS A 149 -10.36 -17.10 1.63
CA LYS A 149 -11.72 -17.47 1.21
C LYS A 149 -12.15 -18.71 2.00
N ASN A 150 -13.34 -18.69 2.60
CA ASN A 150 -13.90 -19.87 3.25
C ASN A 150 -14.67 -20.76 2.25
N SER A 151 -15.16 -21.91 2.72
CA SER A 151 -15.93 -22.86 1.90
C SER A 151 -17.21 -22.28 1.31
N LYS A 152 -17.83 -21.31 1.99
CA LYS A 152 -19.02 -20.57 1.51
C LYS A 152 -18.67 -19.44 0.52
N GLY A 153 -17.40 -19.31 0.16
CA GLY A 153 -16.90 -18.31 -0.76
C GLY A 153 -16.76 -16.89 -0.21
N GLN A 154 -17.02 -16.68 1.08
CA GLN A 154 -16.85 -15.40 1.75
C GLN A 154 -15.35 -15.11 1.92
N LYS A 155 -14.96 -13.87 1.58
CA LYS A 155 -13.57 -13.44 1.57
C LYS A 155 -13.28 -12.54 2.77
N ARG A 156 -12.14 -12.73 3.42
CA ARG A 156 -11.54 -11.81 4.40
C ARG A 156 -10.16 -11.40 3.90
N TYR A 157 -9.63 -10.30 4.43
CA TYR A 157 -8.27 -9.88 4.16
C TYR A 157 -7.49 -9.75 5.47
N PHE A 158 -6.24 -10.19 5.48
CA PHE A 158 -5.31 -10.06 6.59
C PHE A 158 -4.13 -9.22 6.13
N HIS A 159 -3.80 -8.16 6.85
CA HIS A 159 -2.72 -7.25 6.49
C HIS A 159 -1.40 -8.00 6.31
N SER A 160 -0.73 -7.83 5.16
CA SER A 160 0.45 -8.64 4.80
C SER A 160 1.57 -8.62 5.84
N THR A 161 1.76 -7.50 6.53
CA THR A 161 2.86 -7.30 7.50
C THR A 161 2.50 -7.79 8.91
N SER A 162 1.29 -7.45 9.38
CA SER A 162 0.88 -7.70 10.76
C SER A 162 0.07 -8.99 10.92
N GLY A 163 -0.63 -9.45 9.86
CA GLY A 163 -1.59 -10.55 9.91
C GLY A 163 -2.90 -10.19 10.62
N VAL A 164 -3.10 -8.92 10.98
CA VAL A 164 -4.37 -8.46 11.56
C VAL A 164 -5.45 -8.51 10.48
N MET A 165 -6.62 -9.05 10.82
CA MET A 165 -7.78 -9.07 9.94
C MET A 165 -8.27 -7.64 9.67
N ALA A 166 -8.42 -7.28 8.40
CA ALA A 166 -8.98 -6.00 8.00
C ALA A 166 -10.47 -5.93 8.35
N THR A 167 -10.89 -4.77 8.84
CA THR A 167 -12.27 -4.39 9.11
C THR A 167 -12.49 -2.96 8.62
N GLY A 168 -13.73 -2.61 8.28
CA GLY A 168 -14.06 -1.29 7.74
C GLY A 168 -13.39 -1.01 6.39
N TRP A 169 -13.04 0.25 6.17
CA TRP A 169 -12.47 0.71 4.91
C TRP A 169 -11.03 0.27 4.70
N LEU A 170 -10.73 -0.29 3.52
CA LEU A 170 -9.38 -0.61 3.09
C LEU A 170 -9.13 -0.05 1.69
N LYS A 171 -8.12 0.82 1.54
CA LYS A 171 -7.69 1.35 0.23
C LYS A 171 -6.40 0.67 -0.24
N ASN A 172 -6.46 0.02 -1.39
CA ASN A 172 -5.29 -0.39 -2.14
C ASN A 172 -4.83 0.79 -3.00
N THR A 173 -3.78 1.49 -2.55
CA THR A 173 -3.25 2.69 -3.20
C THR A 173 -2.63 2.38 -4.56
N SER A 174 -1.92 1.27 -4.71
CA SER A 174 -1.26 0.87 -5.97
C SER A 174 -2.24 0.66 -7.11
N LYS A 175 -3.43 0.09 -6.83
CA LYS A 175 -4.48 -0.14 -7.84
C LYS A 175 -5.56 0.95 -7.85
N ASN A 176 -5.51 1.89 -6.90
CA ASN A 176 -6.55 2.86 -6.60
C ASN A 176 -7.95 2.22 -6.45
N ILE A 177 -8.01 1.13 -5.67
CA ILE A 177 -9.26 0.40 -5.39
C ILE A 177 -9.54 0.46 -3.89
N SER A 178 -10.78 0.77 -3.52
CA SER A 178 -11.25 0.69 -2.14
C SER A 178 -12.15 -0.54 -1.96
N TYR A 179 -12.06 -1.15 -0.77
CA TYR A 179 -12.91 -2.23 -0.28
C TYR A 179 -13.53 -1.80 1.05
N TYR A 180 -14.62 -2.46 1.41
CA TYR A 180 -15.16 -2.38 2.76
C TYR A 180 -15.33 -3.78 3.32
N PHE A 181 -14.87 -3.96 4.56
CA PHE A 181 -14.99 -5.21 5.30
C PHE A 181 -15.95 -4.99 6.45
N ASP A 182 -16.88 -5.92 6.64
CA ASP A 182 -17.82 -5.88 7.74
C ASP A 182 -17.08 -5.73 9.10
N PRO A 183 -17.43 -4.77 9.97
CA PRO A 183 -16.66 -4.53 11.20
C PRO A 183 -16.63 -5.71 12.18
N GLU A 184 -17.69 -6.52 12.22
CA GLU A 184 -17.80 -7.62 13.17
C GLU A 184 -17.12 -8.89 12.62
N THR A 185 -17.48 -9.21 11.38
CA THR A 185 -17.08 -10.44 10.72
C THR A 185 -15.88 -10.27 9.81
N GLY A 186 -15.43 -9.06 9.47
CA GLY A 186 -14.32 -8.87 8.52
C GLY A 186 -14.57 -9.47 7.13
N TYR A 187 -15.82 -9.83 6.79
CA TYR A 187 -16.13 -10.27 5.44
C TYR A 187 -16.17 -9.09 4.48
N MET A 188 -15.55 -9.27 3.32
CA MET A 188 -15.58 -8.28 2.26
C MET A 188 -17.01 -8.04 1.80
N THR A 189 -17.44 -6.78 1.81
CA THR A 189 -18.76 -6.35 1.35
C THR A 189 -18.83 -6.39 -0.18
N THR A 190 -19.98 -6.83 -0.68
CA THR A 190 -20.35 -6.80 -2.10
C THR A 190 -21.78 -6.27 -2.23
N GLY A 191 -22.14 -5.77 -3.40
CA GLY A 191 -23.45 -5.18 -3.66
C GLY A 191 -23.66 -3.83 -2.97
N TRP A 192 -24.93 -3.47 -2.80
CA TRP A 192 -25.35 -2.24 -2.15
C TRP A 192 -25.10 -2.27 -0.63
N ARG A 193 -24.52 -1.19 -0.09
CA ARG A 193 -24.32 -1.05 1.37
C ARG A 193 -24.52 0.39 1.82
N ARG A 194 -25.12 0.56 2.99
CA ARG A 194 -25.16 1.86 3.68
C ARG A 194 -24.05 1.89 4.74
N ILE A 195 -23.22 2.93 4.71
CA ILE A 195 -22.09 3.12 5.62
C ILE A 195 -22.13 4.57 6.08
N SER A 196 -22.28 4.80 7.38
CA SER A 196 -22.37 6.15 7.99
C SER A 196 -23.35 7.08 7.25
N GLY A 197 -24.58 6.60 7.02
CA GLY A 197 -25.65 7.37 6.39
C GLY A 197 -25.58 7.48 4.85
N LYS A 198 -24.44 7.19 4.23
CA LYS A 198 -24.22 7.24 2.77
C LYS A 198 -24.41 5.86 2.13
N LYS A 199 -24.91 5.83 0.88
CA LYS A 199 -25.10 4.59 0.10
C LYS A 199 -23.93 4.37 -0.85
N TYR A 200 -23.42 3.15 -0.90
CA TYR A 200 -22.29 2.72 -1.72
C TYR A 200 -22.67 1.47 -2.49
N TYR A 201 -21.93 1.19 -3.56
CA TYR A 201 -22.00 -0.08 -4.26
C TYR A 201 -20.61 -0.69 -4.37
N PHE A 202 -20.50 -1.97 -4.05
CA PHE A 202 -19.28 -2.76 -4.18
C PHE A 202 -19.52 -3.83 -5.24
N SER A 203 -18.59 -3.98 -6.17
CA SER A 203 -18.67 -4.99 -7.23
C SER A 203 -18.94 -6.37 -6.66
N THR A 204 -19.92 -7.09 -7.20
CA THR A 204 -20.27 -8.46 -6.77
C THR A 204 -19.20 -9.49 -7.13
N SER A 205 -18.38 -9.23 -8.15
CA SER A 205 -17.32 -10.16 -8.58
C SER A 205 -16.06 -10.08 -7.72
N ASN A 206 -15.69 -8.87 -7.30
CA ASN A 206 -14.38 -8.62 -6.67
C ASN A 206 -14.41 -7.68 -5.46
N GLY A 207 -15.55 -7.11 -5.09
CA GLY A 207 -15.71 -6.23 -3.93
C GLY A 207 -15.14 -4.81 -4.10
N SER A 208 -14.71 -4.42 -5.30
CA SER A 208 -14.21 -3.06 -5.52
C SER A 208 -15.35 -2.05 -5.41
N MET A 209 -15.16 -0.97 -4.63
CA MET A 209 -16.09 0.15 -4.53
C MET A 209 -16.31 0.83 -5.89
N ALA A 210 -17.56 1.12 -6.22
CA ALA A 210 -17.95 1.85 -7.41
C ALA A 210 -17.64 3.35 -7.30
N THR A 211 -17.20 3.93 -8.42
CA THR A 211 -17.06 5.36 -8.66
C THR A 211 -17.51 5.70 -10.08
N GLY A 212 -17.94 6.93 -10.30
CA GLY A 212 -18.46 7.41 -11.58
C GLY A 212 -19.85 6.86 -11.92
N LEU A 213 -20.22 6.96 -13.19
CA LEU A 213 -21.48 6.43 -13.72
C LEU A 213 -21.39 4.89 -13.85
N LYS A 214 -22.36 4.17 -13.30
CA LYS A 214 -22.46 2.71 -13.35
C LYS A 214 -23.88 2.27 -13.67
N THR A 215 -24.00 1.25 -14.51
CA THR A 215 -25.26 0.53 -14.71
C THR A 215 -25.29 -0.64 -13.72
N ILE A 216 -26.32 -0.70 -12.89
CA ILE A 216 -26.57 -1.73 -11.89
C ILE A 216 -28.04 -2.14 -12.05
N ASP A 217 -28.28 -3.41 -12.33
CA ASP A 217 -29.63 -3.97 -12.53
C ASP A 217 -30.47 -3.15 -13.54
N GLY A 218 -29.85 -2.81 -14.68
CA GLY A 218 -30.47 -2.04 -15.77
C GLY A 218 -30.63 -0.53 -15.52
N LYS A 219 -30.34 -0.04 -14.31
CA LYS A 219 -30.45 1.38 -13.95
C LYS A 219 -29.09 2.04 -13.84
N LYS A 220 -28.98 3.29 -14.28
CA LYS A 220 -27.75 4.09 -14.14
C LYS A 220 -27.73 4.79 -12.79
N TYR A 221 -26.57 4.80 -12.15
CA TYR A 221 -26.29 5.50 -10.89
C TYR A 221 -24.96 6.23 -11.02
N TYR A 222 -24.81 7.34 -10.31
CA TYR A 222 -23.53 8.04 -10.22
C TYR A 222 -22.97 7.96 -8.81
N PHE A 223 -21.72 7.51 -8.69
CA PHE A 223 -20.97 7.44 -7.44
C PHE A 223 -19.86 8.49 -7.46
N LYS A 224 -19.80 9.32 -6.42
CA LYS A 224 -18.78 10.38 -6.28
C LYS A 224 -17.39 9.78 -6.09
N THR A 225 -16.37 10.62 -6.03
CA THR A 225 -14.97 10.21 -5.80
C THR A 225 -14.76 9.51 -4.46
N ASP A 226 -15.54 9.88 -3.44
CA ASP A 226 -15.57 9.20 -2.14
C ASP A 226 -16.35 7.87 -2.17
N GLY A 227 -16.92 7.50 -3.32
CA GLY A 227 -17.72 6.30 -3.56
C GLY A 227 -19.19 6.42 -3.17
N SER A 228 -19.60 7.51 -2.53
CA SER A 228 -21.00 7.66 -2.13
C SER A 228 -21.88 8.00 -3.34
N MET A 229 -23.05 7.35 -3.39
CA MET A 229 -24.05 7.56 -4.43
C MET A 229 -24.59 8.99 -4.38
N ALA A 230 -24.65 9.65 -5.54
CA ALA A 230 -25.32 10.94 -5.69
C ALA A 230 -26.86 10.75 -5.64
N VAL A 231 -27.55 11.75 -5.12
CA VAL A 231 -29.02 11.84 -5.06
C VAL A 231 -29.45 13.29 -5.27
N SER A 232 -30.63 13.50 -5.82
CA SER A 232 -31.28 14.82 -5.97
C SER A 232 -30.35 15.89 -6.55
N THR A 233 -29.67 15.59 -7.65
CA THR A 233 -28.68 16.49 -8.25
C THR A 233 -28.54 16.26 -9.75
N THR A 234 -27.68 17.02 -10.43
CA THR A 234 -27.32 16.81 -11.83
C THR A 234 -25.82 16.55 -11.95
N VAL A 235 -25.43 15.60 -12.80
CA VAL A 235 -24.02 15.29 -13.07
C VAL A 235 -23.76 15.22 -14.56
N THR A 236 -22.64 15.78 -15.02
CA THR A 236 -22.22 15.66 -16.43
C THR A 236 -21.11 14.63 -16.53
N VAL A 237 -21.31 13.60 -17.36
CA VAL A 237 -20.33 12.54 -17.61
C VAL A 237 -20.15 12.42 -19.11
N SER A 238 -18.94 12.68 -19.59
CA SER A 238 -18.57 12.62 -21.01
C SER A 238 -19.51 13.43 -21.92
N GLY A 239 -19.85 14.66 -21.50
CA GLY A 239 -20.72 15.58 -22.26
C GLY A 239 -22.22 15.33 -22.10
N VAL A 240 -22.62 14.24 -21.45
CA VAL A 240 -24.04 13.93 -21.18
C VAL A 240 -24.39 14.38 -19.76
N THR A 241 -25.35 15.29 -19.64
CA THR A 241 -25.91 15.67 -18.34
C THR A 241 -26.98 14.66 -17.94
N TYR A 242 -26.87 14.14 -16.72
CA TYR A 242 -27.83 13.26 -16.09
C TYR A 242 -28.54 13.97 -14.94
N THR A 243 -29.86 13.86 -14.88
CA THR A 243 -30.63 14.16 -13.68
C THR A 243 -30.62 12.92 -12.78
N ILE A 244 -30.17 13.10 -11.53
CA ILE A 244 -30.12 12.08 -10.51
C ILE A 244 -31.30 12.29 -9.56
N SER A 245 -32.24 11.35 -9.55
CA SER A 245 -33.41 11.39 -8.67
C SER A 245 -33.05 11.22 -7.19
N SER A 246 -34.03 11.38 -6.31
CA SER A 246 -33.89 11.12 -4.86
C SER A 246 -33.53 9.67 -4.52
N THR A 247 -33.86 8.72 -5.40
CA THR A 247 -33.47 7.31 -5.26
C THR A 247 -32.11 7.00 -5.90
N GLY A 248 -31.45 7.99 -6.51
CA GLY A 248 -30.13 7.90 -7.14
C GLY A 248 -30.16 7.43 -8.60
N VAL A 249 -31.33 7.12 -9.14
CA VAL A 249 -31.46 6.71 -10.55
C VAL A 249 -31.17 7.91 -11.45
N ALA A 250 -30.24 7.71 -12.38
CA ALA A 250 -29.78 8.69 -13.36
C ALA A 250 -30.55 8.56 -14.66
N THR A 251 -31.15 9.66 -15.12
CA THR A 251 -31.80 9.78 -16.43
C THR A 251 -31.12 10.87 -17.24
N VAL A 252 -31.06 10.73 -18.56
CA VAL A 252 -30.42 11.72 -19.44
C VAL A 252 -31.27 12.99 -19.46
N LYS A 253 -30.63 14.16 -19.26
CA LYS A 253 -31.27 15.49 -19.26
C LYS A 253 -31.13 16.20 -20.61
N THR A 254 -30.05 15.98 -21.37
CA THR A 254 -29.81 16.64 -22.68
C THR A 254 -29.14 15.69 -23.70
N SER A 255 -29.55 15.84 -24.97
CA SER A 255 -29.31 14.90 -26.10
C SER A 255 -28.10 15.21 -27.00
N HIS A 256 -27.21 16.12 -26.61
CA HIS A 256 -26.04 16.47 -27.42
C HIS A 256 -24.88 15.48 -27.19
N SER A 257 -25.05 14.24 -27.64
CA SER A 257 -24.01 13.23 -27.53
C SER A 257 -22.77 13.60 -28.37
N ASN A 258 -21.60 13.14 -27.91
CA ASN A 258 -20.37 13.21 -28.71
C ASN A 258 -20.54 12.37 -29.99
N GLN A 259 -20.00 12.84 -31.11
CA GLN A 259 -20.12 12.19 -32.42
C GLN A 259 -18.74 11.80 -32.95
N ASN A 260 -18.59 10.56 -33.41
CA ASN A 260 -17.35 10.12 -34.06
C ASN A 260 -17.33 10.57 -35.53
N LEU A 261 -16.20 11.11 -35.98
CA LEU A 261 -15.97 11.47 -37.38
C LEU A 261 -15.20 10.36 -38.11
N SER A 262 -15.39 10.28 -39.43
CA SER A 262 -14.75 9.26 -40.30
C SER A 262 -13.22 9.31 -40.26
N ASN A 263 -12.63 10.48 -40.07
CA ASN A 263 -11.19 10.68 -39.92
C ASN A 263 -10.64 10.25 -38.54
N GLY A 264 -11.49 9.70 -37.65
CA GLY A 264 -11.12 9.26 -36.31
C GLY A 264 -11.32 10.31 -35.22
N ASN A 265 -11.55 11.59 -35.56
CA ASN A 265 -11.80 12.67 -34.60
C ASN A 265 -13.18 12.52 -33.91
N VAL A 266 -13.46 13.38 -32.93
CA VAL A 266 -14.74 13.43 -32.19
C VAL A 266 -15.28 14.85 -32.16
N LYS A 267 -16.55 15.05 -32.53
CA LYS A 267 -17.27 16.26 -32.14
C LYS A 267 -17.75 16.11 -30.70
N VAL A 268 -17.30 17.00 -29.82
CA VAL A 268 -17.70 17.03 -28.41
C VAL A 268 -18.58 18.25 -28.19
N TYR A 269 -19.68 18.07 -27.47
CA TYR A 269 -20.57 19.18 -27.15
C TYR A 269 -20.07 19.92 -25.90
N ASP A 270 -19.74 21.20 -26.09
CA ASP A 270 -19.43 22.13 -25.02
C ASP A 270 -20.75 22.67 -24.46
N THR A 271 -21.18 22.14 -23.31
CA THR A 271 -22.44 22.56 -22.69
C THR A 271 -22.42 24.02 -22.24
N GLN A 272 -21.27 24.52 -21.77
CA GLN A 272 -21.16 25.89 -21.28
C GLN A 272 -21.23 26.90 -22.43
N ASN A 273 -20.59 26.60 -23.55
CA ASN A 273 -20.60 27.46 -24.73
C ASN A 273 -21.74 27.15 -25.71
N SER A 274 -22.51 26.07 -25.47
CA SER A 274 -23.60 25.59 -26.33
C SER A 274 -23.17 25.36 -27.79
N ARG A 275 -21.99 24.79 -27.99
CA ARG A 275 -21.44 24.51 -29.34
C ARG A 275 -20.74 23.16 -29.42
N TYR A 276 -20.64 22.61 -30.61
CA TYR A 276 -19.73 21.50 -30.88
C TYR A 276 -18.33 22.03 -31.19
N TYR A 277 -17.32 21.32 -30.69
CA TYR A 277 -15.92 21.49 -31.09
C TYR A 277 -15.34 20.14 -31.51
N THR A 278 -14.35 20.16 -32.39
CA THR A 278 -13.73 18.94 -32.90
C THR A 278 -12.48 18.63 -32.10
N MET A 279 -12.40 17.41 -31.60
CA MET A 279 -11.25 16.86 -30.88
C MET A 279 -10.50 15.90 -31.77
N VAL A 280 -9.19 16.03 -31.82
CA VAL A 280 -8.35 15.14 -32.62
C VAL A 280 -8.40 13.71 -32.10
N LYS A 281 -8.21 12.72 -32.98
CA LYS A 281 -8.32 11.27 -32.68
C LYS A 281 -7.46 10.81 -31.49
N GLU A 282 -6.32 11.45 -31.23
CA GLU A 282 -5.42 11.17 -30.11
C GLU A 282 -6.18 11.27 -28.77
N TYR A 283 -7.17 12.16 -28.66
CA TYR A 283 -8.09 12.26 -27.52
C TYR A 283 -8.65 10.90 -27.05
N LYS A 284 -8.94 9.98 -27.98
CA LYS A 284 -9.50 8.66 -27.67
C LYS A 284 -8.48 7.69 -27.06
N THR A 285 -7.21 7.83 -27.43
CA THR A 285 -6.15 6.90 -27.04
C THR A 285 -5.45 7.31 -25.74
N HIS A 286 -5.65 8.55 -25.29
CA HIS A 286 -5.10 9.02 -24.02
C HIS A 286 -5.83 8.45 -22.80
N PRO A 287 -5.08 7.88 -21.81
CA PRO A 287 -5.66 7.39 -20.58
C PRO A 287 -6.44 8.49 -19.85
N GLY A 288 -7.71 8.23 -19.50
CA GLY A 288 -8.48 9.09 -18.61
C GLY A 288 -9.37 10.14 -19.25
N ILE A 289 -9.48 10.15 -20.57
CA ILE A 289 -10.31 11.10 -21.29
C ILE A 289 -11.65 10.50 -21.70
N ALA A 290 -11.66 9.26 -22.20
CA ALA A 290 -12.91 8.52 -22.48
C ALA A 290 -13.59 7.96 -21.22
N ASN A 291 -12.87 7.84 -20.09
CA ASN A 291 -13.35 7.16 -18.87
C ASN A 291 -13.18 7.97 -17.56
N GLY A 292 -12.85 9.27 -17.64
CA GLY A 292 -12.78 10.16 -16.46
C GLY A 292 -11.71 9.81 -15.42
N LYS A 293 -10.73 8.95 -15.76
CA LYS A 293 -9.72 8.43 -14.81
C LYS A 293 -8.57 9.41 -14.53
N THR A 294 -8.23 10.28 -15.48
CA THR A 294 -7.13 11.25 -15.35
C THR A 294 -7.71 12.59 -14.94
N THR A 295 -7.23 13.16 -13.84
CA THR A 295 -7.70 14.46 -13.32
C THR A 295 -7.19 15.62 -14.18
N ASP A 296 -7.86 16.78 -14.12
CA ASP A 296 -7.37 18.00 -14.80
C ASP A 296 -5.99 18.41 -14.31
N GLU A 297 -5.73 18.23 -13.00
CA GLU A 297 -4.42 18.45 -12.40
C GLU A 297 -3.34 17.59 -13.05
N ALA A 298 -3.59 16.28 -13.24
CA ALA A 298 -2.64 15.37 -13.85
C ALA A 298 -2.41 15.69 -15.33
N LEU A 299 -3.45 16.11 -16.03
CA LEU A 299 -3.37 16.51 -17.43
C LEU A 299 -2.58 17.82 -17.60
N LEU A 300 -2.84 18.83 -16.77
CA LEU A 300 -2.09 20.08 -16.75
C LEU A 300 -0.63 19.82 -16.38
N ALA A 301 -0.35 19.02 -15.35
CA ALA A 301 1.02 18.71 -14.95
C ALA A 301 1.80 18.05 -16.11
N ALA A 302 1.17 17.11 -16.82
CA ALA A 302 1.77 16.45 -17.97
C ALA A 302 2.02 17.44 -19.14
N LEU A 303 1.03 18.27 -19.48
CA LEU A 303 1.15 19.27 -20.53
C LEU A 303 2.26 20.28 -20.22
N CYS A 304 2.26 20.85 -19.02
CA CYS A 304 3.19 21.91 -18.63
C CYS A 304 4.63 21.42 -18.58
N GLU A 305 4.89 20.20 -18.12
CA GLU A 305 6.25 19.65 -18.19
C GLU A 305 6.68 19.40 -19.64
N SER A 306 5.77 18.93 -20.51
CA SER A 306 6.07 18.73 -21.92
C SER A 306 6.33 20.03 -22.68
N GLU A 307 5.62 21.11 -22.36
CA GLU A 307 5.72 22.40 -23.05
C GLU A 307 6.76 23.34 -22.41
N ALA A 308 7.00 23.25 -21.10
CA ALA A 308 7.80 24.22 -20.36
C ALA A 308 8.59 23.61 -19.18
N GLY A 309 8.96 22.34 -19.25
CA GLY A 309 9.72 21.66 -18.19
C GLY A 309 11.08 22.32 -17.90
N ASP A 310 11.76 22.78 -18.95
CA ASP A 310 13.04 23.50 -18.89
C ASP A 310 12.92 24.95 -18.37
N GLN A 311 11.71 25.51 -18.41
CA GLN A 311 11.42 26.85 -17.88
C GLN A 311 11.27 26.84 -16.35
N GLY A 312 11.26 25.67 -15.72
CA GLY A 312 11.10 25.49 -14.28
C GLY A 312 9.66 25.77 -13.80
N LYS A 313 9.46 25.77 -12.48
CA LYS A 313 8.11 25.82 -11.88
C LYS A 313 7.27 27.02 -12.33
N ILE A 314 7.84 28.21 -12.38
CA ILE A 314 7.12 29.43 -12.76
C ILE A 314 6.68 29.39 -14.23
N GLY A 315 7.56 28.94 -15.14
CA GLY A 315 7.20 28.78 -16.56
C GLY A 315 6.09 27.75 -16.76
N MET A 316 6.16 26.62 -16.06
CA MET A 316 5.08 25.63 -16.05
C MET A 316 3.77 26.19 -15.48
N GLU A 317 3.82 27.01 -14.42
CA GLU A 317 2.64 27.69 -13.87
C GLU A 317 2.01 28.64 -14.89
N ALA A 318 2.84 29.40 -15.62
CA ALA A 318 2.40 30.33 -16.65
C ALA A 318 1.69 29.59 -17.80
N VAL A 319 2.26 28.48 -18.29
CA VAL A 319 1.63 27.62 -19.32
C VAL A 319 0.29 27.06 -18.83
N ALA A 320 0.24 26.52 -17.61
CA ALA A 320 -1.00 26.00 -17.02
C ALA A 320 -2.08 27.09 -16.95
N LEU A 321 -1.68 28.30 -16.55
CA LEU A 321 -2.60 29.42 -16.39
C LEU A 321 -3.12 29.94 -17.74
N CYS A 322 -2.31 29.93 -18.81
CA CYS A 322 -2.80 30.20 -20.16
C CYS A 322 -3.89 29.22 -20.59
N VAL A 323 -3.66 27.91 -20.39
CA VAL A 323 -4.64 26.86 -20.73
C VAL A 323 -5.93 27.07 -19.95
N LEU A 324 -5.84 27.33 -18.65
CA LEU A 324 -6.99 27.59 -17.79
C LEU A 324 -7.74 28.85 -18.21
N ASN A 325 -7.03 29.93 -18.51
CA ASN A 325 -7.62 31.18 -18.94
C ASN A 325 -8.46 31.04 -20.22
N ARG A 326 -8.04 30.18 -21.16
CA ARG A 326 -8.82 29.88 -22.37
C ARG A 326 -10.19 29.30 -22.07
N THR A 327 -10.33 28.54 -20.98
CA THR A 327 -11.62 27.90 -20.61
C THR A 327 -12.71 28.88 -20.21
N ILE A 328 -12.36 30.15 -19.94
CA ILE A 328 -13.30 31.20 -19.49
C ILE A 328 -13.33 32.40 -20.44
N LYS A 329 -12.81 32.25 -21.66
CA LYS A 329 -12.78 33.34 -22.64
C LYS A 329 -14.20 33.75 -23.05
N LYS A 330 -14.50 35.05 -23.00
CA LYS A 330 -15.86 35.58 -23.18
C LYS A 330 -16.44 35.41 -24.58
N ASP A 331 -15.59 35.43 -25.61
CA ASP A 331 -15.98 35.26 -27.02
C ASP A 331 -16.17 33.78 -27.42
N LYS A 332 -15.98 32.86 -26.47
CA LYS A 332 -16.17 31.41 -26.67
C LYS A 332 -15.26 30.80 -27.74
N GLU A 333 -14.14 31.46 -28.06
CA GLU A 333 -13.17 30.97 -29.06
C GLU A 333 -12.68 29.55 -28.71
N PHE A 334 -12.46 29.29 -27.42
CA PHE A 334 -11.97 28.01 -26.92
C PHE A 334 -13.04 27.19 -26.20
N PRO A 335 -12.87 25.86 -26.12
CA PRO A 335 -13.71 25.01 -25.29
C PRO A 335 -13.62 25.38 -23.81
N SER A 336 -14.73 25.21 -23.10
CA SER A 336 -14.87 25.50 -21.67
C SER A 336 -14.17 24.53 -20.73
N THR A 337 -13.49 23.51 -21.25
CA THR A 337 -12.82 22.48 -20.44
C THR A 337 -11.34 22.41 -20.76
N VAL A 338 -10.51 22.15 -19.75
CA VAL A 338 -9.06 21.97 -19.92
C VAL A 338 -8.74 20.91 -21.00
N ARG A 339 -9.45 19.78 -20.97
CA ARG A 339 -9.32 18.74 -22.00
C ARG A 339 -9.68 19.30 -23.37
N GLY A 340 -10.80 20.01 -23.47
CA GLY A 340 -11.23 20.67 -24.69
C GLY A 340 -10.13 21.54 -25.28
N VAL A 341 -9.59 22.47 -24.50
CA VAL A 341 -8.50 23.36 -24.94
C VAL A 341 -7.27 22.59 -25.42
N ILE A 342 -6.91 21.48 -24.76
CA ILE A 342 -5.68 20.74 -25.09
C ILE A 342 -5.79 19.95 -26.40
N TYR A 343 -6.96 19.36 -26.66
CA TYR A 343 -7.18 18.44 -27.76
C TYR A 343 -8.04 19.02 -28.89
N GLU A 344 -8.50 20.27 -28.74
CA GLU A 344 -9.21 20.96 -29.80
C GLU A 344 -8.37 20.93 -31.06
N SER A 345 -9.05 20.62 -32.15
CA SER A 345 -8.43 20.62 -33.45
C SER A 345 -8.37 22.04 -33.99
N MET A 346 -7.16 22.50 -34.27
CA MET A 346 -6.88 23.69 -35.06
C MET A 346 -6.90 23.35 -36.56
N VAL A 347 -7.38 24.31 -37.37
CA VAL A 347 -7.39 24.31 -38.84
C VAL A 347 -8.07 23.08 -39.47
N ASN A 348 -9.34 23.24 -39.87
CA ASN A 348 -10.12 22.25 -40.65
C ASN A 348 -10.10 20.80 -40.14
N GLY A 349 -9.86 20.59 -38.84
CA GLY A 349 -9.96 19.27 -38.23
C GLY A 349 -8.69 18.42 -38.27
N THR A 350 -7.51 18.97 -38.56
CA THR A 350 -6.30 18.15 -38.83
C THR A 350 -5.28 18.12 -37.69
N TYR A 351 -5.12 19.18 -36.90
CA TYR A 351 -4.02 19.28 -35.93
C TYR A 351 -4.49 19.62 -34.51
N PRO A 352 -3.90 19.03 -33.45
CA PRO A 352 -4.21 19.44 -32.08
C PRO A 352 -3.67 20.84 -31.77
N GLN A 353 -4.24 21.45 -30.73
CA GLN A 353 -3.79 22.74 -30.22
C GLN A 353 -2.31 22.78 -29.82
N TYR A 354 -1.78 21.67 -29.32
CA TYR A 354 -0.42 21.56 -28.78
C TYR A 354 0.37 20.46 -29.47
N SER A 355 1.63 20.72 -29.81
CA SER A 355 2.50 19.75 -30.50
C SER A 355 2.76 18.51 -29.67
N VAL A 356 2.80 18.64 -28.35
CA VAL A 356 3.03 17.54 -27.40
C VAL A 356 1.93 16.47 -27.43
N VAL A 357 0.76 16.81 -27.99
CA VAL A 357 -0.32 15.84 -28.27
C VAL A 357 0.05 14.99 -29.48
N ARG A 358 0.59 15.63 -30.54
CA ARG A 358 0.91 14.99 -31.82
C ARG A 358 2.15 14.10 -31.73
N ASP A 359 3.20 14.56 -31.06
CA ASP A 359 4.47 13.83 -30.94
C ASP A 359 4.48 12.76 -29.83
N GLY A 360 3.39 12.69 -29.04
CA GLY A 360 3.23 11.74 -27.94
C GLY A 360 3.96 12.11 -26.65
N ALA A 361 4.61 13.27 -26.56
CA ALA A 361 5.26 13.74 -25.34
C ALA A 361 4.27 13.83 -24.17
N LEU A 362 3.05 14.32 -24.42
CA LEU A 362 1.98 14.36 -23.42
C LEU A 362 1.63 12.94 -22.94
N LEU A 363 1.50 11.97 -23.87
CA LEU A 363 1.18 10.58 -23.53
C LEU A 363 2.30 9.94 -22.70
N LYS A 364 3.56 10.24 -23.04
CA LYS A 364 4.73 9.80 -22.28
C LYS A 364 4.65 10.26 -20.82
N ARG A 365 4.36 11.54 -20.56
CA ARG A 365 4.20 12.05 -19.19
C ARG A 365 3.01 11.42 -18.48
N LEU A 366 1.86 11.30 -19.15
CA LEU A 366 0.68 10.65 -18.59
C LEU A 366 0.89 9.17 -18.22
N LYS A 367 1.83 8.47 -18.88
CA LYS A 367 2.27 7.11 -18.51
C LYS A 367 3.23 7.05 -17.32
N GLY A 368 3.56 8.20 -16.73
CA GLY A 368 4.40 8.32 -15.53
C GLY A 368 5.84 8.73 -15.81
N ASN A 369 6.24 8.88 -17.08
CA ASN A 369 7.61 9.21 -17.46
C ASN A 369 7.85 10.72 -17.40
N PHE A 370 7.73 11.31 -16.21
CA PHE A 370 8.07 12.70 -15.95
C PHE A 370 9.59 12.87 -15.76
N GLU A 371 10.13 14.02 -16.14
CA GLU A 371 11.48 14.45 -15.76
C GLU A 371 11.52 14.95 -14.32
N ASN A 372 10.54 15.78 -13.94
CA ASN A 372 10.32 16.24 -12.58
C ASN A 372 8.83 16.28 -12.23
N ARG A 373 8.29 15.09 -11.92
CA ARG A 373 6.87 14.90 -11.60
C ARG A 373 6.40 15.81 -10.48
N THR A 374 7.20 15.92 -9.42
CA THR A 374 6.82 16.70 -8.24
C THR A 374 6.65 18.17 -8.59
N LEU A 375 7.59 18.73 -9.35
CA LEU A 375 7.56 20.14 -9.74
C LEU A 375 6.40 20.43 -10.69
N ALA A 376 6.15 19.54 -11.66
CA ALA A 376 5.04 19.65 -12.61
C ALA A 376 3.66 19.69 -11.90
N TYR A 377 3.46 18.79 -10.92
CA TYR A 377 2.22 18.75 -10.14
C TYR A 377 2.08 19.97 -9.21
N GLN A 378 3.17 20.47 -8.63
CA GLN A 378 3.15 21.70 -7.84
C GLN A 378 2.74 22.91 -8.71
N ALA A 379 3.29 23.01 -9.92
CA ALA A 379 2.95 24.07 -10.87
C ALA A 379 1.47 24.02 -11.26
N ALA A 380 0.98 22.86 -11.68
CA ALA A 380 -0.43 22.68 -12.05
C ALA A 380 -1.39 23.05 -10.91
N LYS A 381 -1.14 22.57 -9.68
CA LYS A 381 -1.96 22.91 -8.50
C LYS A 381 -1.96 24.40 -8.21
N LYS A 382 -0.79 25.05 -8.30
CA LYS A 382 -0.68 26.48 -8.04
C LYS A 382 -1.48 27.29 -9.06
N ALA A 383 -1.33 26.99 -10.35
CA ALA A 383 -2.10 27.64 -11.41
C ALA A 383 -3.61 27.43 -11.24
N MET A 384 -4.06 26.20 -10.97
CA MET A 384 -5.47 25.91 -10.67
C MET A 384 -5.98 26.70 -9.46
N THR A 385 -5.17 26.86 -8.42
CA THR A 385 -5.53 27.66 -7.24
C THR A 385 -5.71 29.14 -7.59
N ILE A 386 -4.75 29.71 -8.34
CA ILE A 386 -4.82 31.10 -8.80
C ILE A 386 -6.09 31.31 -9.65
N PHE A 387 -6.29 30.45 -10.64
CA PHE A 387 -7.43 30.49 -11.54
C PHE A 387 -8.78 30.36 -10.79
N ASN A 388 -8.90 29.40 -9.88
CA ASN A 388 -10.13 29.19 -9.13
C ASN A 388 -10.48 30.38 -8.23
N ASN A 389 -9.48 31.06 -7.66
CA ASN A 389 -9.71 32.28 -6.89
C ASN A 389 -10.21 33.43 -7.76
N TYR A 390 -9.71 33.53 -9.00
CA TYR A 390 -10.21 34.49 -9.98
C TYR A 390 -11.67 34.19 -10.35
N VAL A 391 -11.96 32.95 -10.76
CA VAL A 391 -13.31 32.57 -11.19
C VAL A 391 -14.35 32.73 -10.07
N LYS A 392 -13.98 32.42 -8.82
CA LYS A 392 -14.91 32.50 -7.69
C LYS A 392 -15.07 33.92 -7.12
N ASN A 393 -13.97 34.66 -7.01
CA ASN A 393 -13.90 35.87 -6.20
C ASN A 393 -13.44 37.11 -6.97
N GLY A 394 -13.20 37.01 -8.28
CA GLY A 394 -12.66 38.10 -9.11
C GLY A 394 -11.21 38.49 -8.78
N LYS A 395 -10.50 37.69 -7.96
CA LYS A 395 -9.13 38.01 -7.53
C LYS A 395 -8.15 37.92 -8.69
N SER A 396 -7.36 38.98 -8.91
CA SER A 396 -6.33 39.02 -9.97
C SER A 396 -5.42 37.79 -9.96
N ARG A 397 -5.09 37.29 -11.16
CA ARG A 397 -4.25 36.12 -11.37
C ARG A 397 -2.78 36.50 -11.25
N THR A 398 -2.31 36.71 -10.03
CA THR A 398 -0.92 37.10 -9.79
C THR A 398 0.02 35.90 -9.84
N LEU A 399 1.06 35.99 -10.67
CA LEU A 399 2.10 34.98 -10.81
C LEU A 399 3.48 35.60 -10.60
N THR A 400 4.28 35.02 -9.72
CA THR A 400 5.64 35.52 -9.42
C THR A 400 6.52 35.41 -10.66
N GLY A 401 7.31 36.44 -10.95
CA GLY A 401 8.19 36.49 -12.14
C GLY A 401 7.54 37.10 -13.38
N PHE A 402 6.28 37.52 -13.29
CA PHE A 402 5.60 38.32 -14.31
C PHE A 402 5.27 39.72 -13.76
N LYS A 403 5.44 40.74 -14.61
CA LYS A 403 5.21 42.16 -14.32
C LYS A 403 3.72 42.51 -14.33
N GLN A 404 2.93 41.79 -15.13
CA GLN A 404 1.50 42.07 -15.24
C GLN A 404 0.75 41.74 -13.95
N LYS A 405 -0.06 42.69 -13.46
CA LYS A 405 -0.83 42.56 -12.21
C LYS A 405 -1.88 41.44 -12.24
N ASP A 406 -2.46 41.19 -13.42
CA ASP A 406 -3.39 40.10 -13.69
C ASP A 406 -2.93 39.32 -14.92
N PHE A 407 -2.46 38.09 -14.73
CA PHE A 407 -2.00 37.19 -15.79
C PHE A 407 -3.21 36.73 -16.64
N ASN A 408 -3.52 37.52 -17.66
CA ASN A 408 -4.61 37.27 -18.61
C ASN A 408 -4.09 36.80 -19.99
N TYR A 409 -2.85 36.33 -20.08
CA TYR A 409 -2.32 35.78 -21.32
C TYR A 409 -3.08 34.51 -21.72
N MET A 410 -3.44 34.43 -23.00
CA MET A 410 -4.12 33.26 -23.59
C MET A 410 -3.14 32.38 -24.35
N TYR A 411 -2.05 32.94 -24.86
CA TYR A 411 -1.15 32.26 -25.76
C TYR A 411 0.26 32.22 -25.20
N PHE A 412 1.00 31.18 -25.59
CA PHE A 412 2.42 31.07 -25.33
C PHE A 412 3.09 30.36 -26.50
N MET A 413 4.36 30.65 -26.73
CA MET A 413 5.24 29.92 -27.64
C MET A 413 6.70 30.28 -27.35
N MET A 414 7.65 29.54 -27.93
CA MET A 414 9.06 29.92 -27.87
C MET A 414 9.29 31.33 -28.43
N ASN A 415 10.21 32.08 -27.83
CA ASN A 415 10.58 33.45 -28.25
C ASN A 415 10.89 33.54 -29.75
N SER A 416 11.61 32.54 -30.26
CA SER A 416 12.00 32.43 -31.68
C SER A 416 10.80 32.23 -32.61
N SER A 417 9.76 31.53 -32.13
CA SER A 417 8.52 31.31 -32.88
C SER A 417 7.62 32.55 -32.83
N PHE A 418 7.55 33.23 -31.68
CA PHE A 418 6.78 34.45 -31.52
C PHE A 418 7.21 35.56 -32.48
N LYS A 419 8.53 35.79 -32.60
CA LYS A 419 9.08 36.80 -33.51
C LYS A 419 8.81 36.53 -35.00
N LYS A 420 8.42 35.32 -35.36
CA LYS A 420 8.09 34.92 -36.74
C LYS A 420 6.60 35.00 -37.04
N GLN A 421 5.75 35.28 -36.04
CA GLN A 421 4.32 35.37 -36.27
C GLN A 421 3.97 36.67 -37.00
N PRO A 422 2.94 36.67 -37.87
CA PRO A 422 2.48 37.85 -38.58
C PRO A 422 1.64 38.75 -37.64
N LEU A 423 2.25 39.20 -36.54
CA LEU A 423 1.60 40.01 -35.50
C LEU A 423 1.95 41.48 -35.65
N THR A 424 1.00 42.34 -35.27
CA THR A 424 1.27 43.76 -35.08
C THR A 424 1.89 43.97 -33.70
N PHE A 425 3.21 43.78 -33.57
CA PHE A 425 3.90 43.82 -32.27
C PHE A 425 3.69 45.09 -31.44
N SER A 426 3.32 46.21 -32.06
CA SER A 426 2.97 47.46 -31.35
C SER A 426 1.60 47.41 -30.66
N LYS A 427 0.73 46.47 -31.03
CA LYS A 427 -0.63 46.30 -30.49
C LYS A 427 -0.75 45.09 -29.56
N VAL A 428 0.07 44.05 -29.78
CA VAL A 428 0.04 42.84 -28.97
C VAL A 428 0.59 43.11 -27.58
N LYS A 429 -0.20 42.77 -26.54
CA LYS A 429 0.31 42.74 -25.17
C LYS A 429 0.97 41.38 -24.91
N TYR A 430 2.26 41.42 -24.60
CA TYR A 430 3.05 40.22 -24.35
C TYR A 430 4.08 40.44 -23.24
N GLU A 431 4.57 39.34 -22.69
CA GLU A 431 5.66 39.31 -21.73
C GLU A 431 6.54 38.08 -21.97
N VAL A 432 7.85 38.27 -21.86
CA VAL A 432 8.84 37.22 -22.02
C VAL A 432 9.23 36.68 -20.66
N TYR A 433 9.16 35.36 -20.51
CA TYR A 433 9.72 34.65 -19.38
C TYR A 433 10.66 33.57 -19.91
N LYS A 434 11.97 33.77 -19.68
CA LYS A 434 13.04 32.90 -20.21
C LYS A 434 12.85 32.70 -21.73
N ASP A 435 12.65 31.48 -22.19
CA ASP A 435 12.58 31.14 -23.62
C ASP A 435 11.17 31.21 -24.20
N HIS A 436 10.18 31.60 -23.40
CA HIS A 436 8.78 31.67 -23.80
C HIS A 436 8.25 33.12 -23.79
N THR A 437 7.49 33.44 -24.83
CA THR A 437 6.66 34.65 -24.88
C THR A 437 5.22 34.28 -24.60
N PHE A 438 4.59 34.99 -23.66
CA PHE A 438 3.18 34.90 -23.30
C PHE A 438 2.45 36.12 -23.81
N PHE A 439 1.28 35.96 -24.43
CA PHE A 439 0.55 37.07 -25.05
C PHE A 439 -0.97 36.88 -25.04
N VAL A 440 -1.71 37.99 -25.20
CA VAL A 440 -3.16 38.03 -24.96
C VAL A 440 -4.01 37.68 -26.20
N ASP A 441 -3.59 38.08 -27.39
CA ASP A 441 -4.35 37.97 -28.65
C ASP A 441 -3.46 37.96 -29.91
N TRP A 442 -4.07 37.64 -31.07
CA TRP A 442 -3.41 37.61 -32.39
C TRP A 442 -3.75 38.88 -33.19
N VAL A 443 -3.29 40.05 -32.71
CA VAL A 443 -3.57 41.37 -33.31
C VAL A 443 -2.38 41.90 -34.11
#